data_AF-A0A7J9XL49-F1
#
_entry.id   AF-A0A7J9XL49-F1
#
_cell.length_a   1.000
_cell.length_b   1.000
_cell.length_c   1.000
_cell.angle_alpha   90.00
_cell.angle_beta   90.00
_cell.angle_gamma   90.00
#
_symmetry.space_group_name_H-M   'P 1'
#
loop_
_entity.id
_entity.type
_entity.pdbx_description
1 polymer ?
#
loop_
_entity_poly.entity_id
_entity_poly.type
_entity_poly.pdbx_seq_one_letter_code
_entity_poly.pdbx_strand_id
1 'polypeptide(L)'
;MLRSARNRWWFLSGLLLVLALATTGPNAPWYVSQFGVPWFDMPPQLFGVFASTALITAAGIAAVIAVAENLRHEPGAPPPRQPQRADWRRRALRIGSAPLAVICGLMVLFEVATMIKAIHEQRDSYSLGAANIEHVLGSSCNLSDAVRVERNRLAGALPPVPVIGFDDLPHHDGFTRDRLPAPEPSEGGEEGDEQSVGGDRIDEQETEGENSVGTPPKGLGGNQIPVWSSYSPQGAGFGQVRTAWLELPARATEGRAPVVVAVAGRLGPATPITAQFGDLDGERVEVIGEMPVGGPATDDPPGWRDYRLDITGRPAADADIVRLVAADADVTPEGWLAFAEPRVPQLVRMTEFIGRDTPVFMDWPVGFVHPCLRLFSIRNGIVEMPEYRLLPDEQLLVGSKNWSSARAGGPLGWLEIVADEREVPTYLKGAYDTDWGKLTEIEPLVSDARPPTVRTGSQVRSGWWTPGPLSSRGPTSTDISPLTR
;
A
#
# COMPACT_ATOMS: atom_id res chain seq x y z
N MET A 1 38.27 0.16 31.53
CA MET A 1 38.85 -0.10 30.19
C MET A 1 39.19 1.18 29.41
N LEU A 2 38.45 2.28 29.53
CA LEU A 2 38.65 3.54 28.77
C LEU A 2 39.70 4.53 29.33
N ARG A 3 40.73 4.04 30.07
CA ARG A 3 41.74 4.92 30.70
C ARG A 3 42.79 5.46 29.72
N SER A 4 43.00 4.78 28.59
CA SER A 4 43.96 5.16 27.55
C SER A 4 43.25 5.82 26.37
N ALA A 5 43.90 6.81 25.72
CA ALA A 5 43.41 7.45 24.50
C ALA A 5 43.15 6.44 23.38
N ARG A 6 44.06 5.48 23.18
CA ARG A 6 43.93 4.38 22.22
C ARG A 6 42.61 3.61 22.38
N ASN A 7 42.31 3.17 23.61
CA ASN A 7 41.11 2.37 23.87
C ASN A 7 39.82 3.17 23.65
N ARG A 8 39.86 4.51 23.80
CA ARG A 8 38.70 5.39 23.52
C ARG A 8 38.45 5.51 22.01
N TRP A 9 39.51 5.64 21.22
CA TRP A 9 39.39 5.72 19.75
C TRP A 9 38.97 4.39 19.12
N TRP A 10 39.49 3.26 19.60
CA TRP A 10 38.98 1.94 19.17
C TRP A 10 37.51 1.73 19.53
N PHE A 11 37.11 2.15 20.72
CA PHE A 11 35.70 2.07 21.13
C PHE A 11 34.80 2.96 20.26
N LEU A 12 35.21 4.21 19.99
CA LEU A 12 34.46 5.10 19.09
C LEU A 12 34.39 4.54 17.67
N SER A 13 35.50 4.02 17.14
CA SER A 13 35.54 3.39 15.82
C SER A 13 34.56 2.21 15.73
N GLY A 14 34.55 1.34 16.75
CA GLY A 14 33.61 0.23 16.85
C GLY A 14 32.15 0.70 16.92
N LEU A 15 31.84 1.74 17.70
CA LEU A 15 30.49 2.31 17.78
C LEU A 15 30.04 2.91 16.44
N LEU A 16 30.91 3.66 15.76
CA LEU A 16 30.61 4.24 14.46
C LEU A 16 30.42 3.17 13.38
N LEU A 17 31.17 2.06 13.45
CA LEU A 17 30.98 0.92 12.55
C LEU A 17 29.62 0.24 12.78
N VAL A 18 29.21 0.04 14.04
CA VAL A 18 27.89 -0.49 14.37
C VAL A 18 26.79 0.45 13.88
N LEU A 19 26.95 1.76 14.08
CA LEU A 19 26.00 2.75 13.60
C LEU A 19 25.95 2.79 12.06
N ALA A 20 27.09 2.68 11.39
CA ALA A 20 27.17 2.62 9.93
C ALA A 20 26.34 1.44 9.40
N LEU A 21 26.51 0.25 10.01
CA LEU A 21 25.74 -0.94 9.69
C LEU A 21 24.24 -0.76 9.99
N ALA A 22 23.88 -0.13 11.12
CA ALA A 22 22.48 0.14 11.43
C ALA A 22 21.81 1.07 10.41
N THR A 23 22.56 2.01 9.83
CA THR A 23 22.06 2.97 8.81
C THR A 23 22.13 2.48 7.36
N THR A 24 22.41 1.19 7.12
CA THR A 24 22.34 0.65 5.75
C THR A 24 20.93 0.27 5.32
N GLY A 25 20.00 0.08 6.27
CA GLY A 25 18.60 -0.22 5.98
C GLY A 25 17.73 1.04 5.88
N PRO A 26 16.51 0.91 5.33
CA PRO A 26 15.54 1.98 5.33
C PRO A 26 15.02 2.29 6.75
N ASN A 27 14.55 3.51 6.95
CA ASN A 27 13.89 3.97 8.17
C ASN A 27 12.38 3.70 8.07
N ALA A 28 12.01 2.42 8.09
CA ALA A 28 10.65 1.94 7.80
C ALA A 28 9.96 1.38 9.06
N PRO A 29 9.14 2.17 9.78
CA PRO A 29 8.22 1.64 10.77
C PRO A 29 7.15 0.75 10.13
N TRP A 30 6.52 -0.09 10.95
CA TRP A 30 5.54 -1.06 10.48
C TRP A 30 4.26 -0.43 9.87
N TYR A 31 3.83 -0.95 8.72
CA TYR A 31 2.52 -0.73 8.07
C TYR A 31 2.10 0.74 8.00
N VAL A 32 1.08 1.19 8.72
CA VAL A 32 0.63 2.59 8.62
C VAL A 32 1.53 3.58 9.37
N SER A 33 2.50 3.09 10.14
CA SER A 33 3.41 3.94 10.92
C SER A 33 4.52 4.54 10.05
N GLN A 34 4.77 4.00 8.85
CA GLN A 34 5.74 4.55 7.88
C GLN A 34 5.20 5.74 7.09
N PHE A 35 3.89 6.03 7.13
CA PHE A 35 3.31 7.12 6.34
C PHE A 35 3.93 8.47 6.70
N GLY A 36 4.55 9.12 5.70
CA GLY A 36 5.24 10.40 5.87
C GLY A 36 6.62 10.32 6.55
N VAL A 37 7.11 9.12 6.86
CA VAL A 37 8.42 8.94 7.49
C VAL A 37 9.54 9.17 6.47
N PRO A 38 10.54 10.01 6.78
CA PRO A 38 11.68 10.21 5.89
C PRO A 38 12.49 8.93 5.69
N TRP A 39 12.88 8.67 4.44
CA TRP A 39 13.69 7.51 4.06
C TRP A 39 13.02 6.18 4.45
N PHE A 40 11.70 6.05 4.31
CA PHE A 40 10.98 4.80 4.59
C PHE A 40 11.26 3.71 3.55
N ASP A 41 11.61 4.10 2.33
CA ASP A 41 11.85 3.25 1.16
C ASP A 41 13.34 3.10 0.81
N MET A 42 14.21 3.88 1.46
CA MET A 42 15.63 3.94 1.13
C MET A 42 16.50 4.19 2.36
N PRO A 43 17.80 3.88 2.33
CA PRO A 43 18.70 4.21 3.44
C PRO A 43 18.83 5.73 3.63
N PRO A 44 19.03 6.22 4.88
CA PRO A 44 19.20 7.65 5.14
C PRO A 44 20.36 8.26 4.35
N GLN A 45 20.09 9.34 3.61
CA GLN A 45 21.09 10.08 2.85
C GLN A 45 20.90 11.59 2.90
N LEU A 46 22.01 12.32 2.73
CA LEU A 46 22.03 13.77 2.61
C LEU A 46 22.85 14.15 1.37
N PHE A 47 22.25 14.91 0.45
CA PHE A 47 22.90 15.36 -0.80
C PHE A 47 23.54 14.22 -1.62
N GLY A 48 22.89 13.05 -1.66
CA GLY A 48 23.37 11.86 -2.38
C GLY A 48 24.47 11.06 -1.67
N VAL A 49 24.86 11.45 -0.45
CA VAL A 49 25.80 10.69 0.39
C VAL A 49 25.03 9.94 1.47
N PHE A 50 25.13 8.61 1.48
CA PHE A 50 24.52 7.78 2.51
C PHE A 50 25.15 8.02 3.88
N ALA A 51 24.31 7.99 4.93
CA ALA A 51 24.77 8.09 6.32
C ALA A 51 25.79 6.99 6.64
N SER A 52 25.58 5.77 6.13
CA SER A 52 26.50 4.64 6.27
C SER A 52 27.90 4.94 5.73
N THR A 53 28.01 5.60 4.57
CA THR A 53 29.29 6.01 3.96
C THR A 53 30.02 7.07 4.79
N ALA A 54 29.29 8.04 5.34
CA ALA A 54 29.89 9.05 6.22
C ALA A 54 30.38 8.41 7.54
N LEU A 55 29.58 7.51 8.12
CA LEU A 55 29.88 6.84 9.37
C LEU A 55 31.04 5.85 9.25
N ILE A 56 31.14 5.07 8.17
CA ILE A 56 32.27 4.15 7.95
C ILE A 56 33.57 4.92 7.72
N THR A 57 33.51 6.06 7.03
CA THR A 57 34.65 6.96 6.84
C THR A 57 35.12 7.51 8.19
N ALA A 58 34.18 7.99 9.03
CA ALA A 58 34.48 8.45 10.39
C ALA A 58 35.05 7.33 11.28
N ALA A 59 34.51 6.10 11.16
CA ALA A 59 35.03 4.92 11.84
C ALA A 59 36.47 4.60 11.43
N GLY A 60 36.78 4.69 10.13
CA GLY A 60 38.14 4.53 9.59
C GLY A 60 39.11 5.59 10.11
N ILE A 61 38.70 6.86 10.13
CA ILE A 61 39.51 7.95 10.72
C ILE A 61 39.77 7.68 12.21
N ALA A 62 38.75 7.28 12.97
CA ALA A 62 38.90 6.94 14.38
C ALA A 62 39.86 5.74 14.60
N ALA A 63 39.82 4.74 13.72
CA ALA A 63 40.75 3.61 13.75
C ALA A 63 42.20 4.05 13.45
N VAL A 64 42.41 4.90 12.44
CA VAL A 64 43.73 5.45 12.11
C VAL A 64 44.29 6.24 13.30
N ILE A 65 43.47 7.06 13.96
CA ILE A 65 43.88 7.78 15.18
C ILE A 65 44.21 6.78 16.31
N ALA A 66 43.43 5.72 16.48
CA ALA A 66 43.71 4.67 17.46
C ALA A 66 45.06 3.99 17.21
N VAL A 67 45.40 3.71 15.95
CA VAL A 67 46.70 3.17 15.53
C VAL A 67 47.81 4.17 15.79
N ALA A 68 47.65 5.45 15.43
CA ALA A 68 48.64 6.49 15.70
C ALA A 68 48.92 6.65 17.21
N GLU A 69 47.90 6.63 18.05
CA GLU A 69 48.02 6.65 19.52
C GLU A 69 48.69 5.38 20.07
N ASN A 70 48.51 4.24 19.40
CA ASN A 70 49.20 3.00 19.75
C ASN A 70 50.70 3.07 19.44
N LEU A 71 51.06 3.66 18.29
CA LEU A 71 52.46 3.82 17.88
C LEU A 71 53.21 4.88 18.71
N ARG A 72 52.49 5.86 19.26
CA ARG A 72 53.05 6.87 20.19
C ARG A 72 53.32 6.35 21.60
N HIS A 73 52.87 5.14 21.93
CA HIS A 73 53.12 4.53 23.24
C HIS A 73 54.52 3.90 23.26
N GLU A 74 55.48 4.55 23.92
CA GLU A 74 56.78 3.93 24.22
C GLU A 74 56.62 2.84 25.30
N PRO A 75 57.11 1.60 25.07
CA PRO A 75 57.15 0.58 26.11
C PRO A 75 58.03 1.03 27.28
N GLY A 76 57.42 1.32 28.44
CA GLY A 76 58.14 1.71 29.66
C GLY A 76 58.07 3.18 30.07
N ALA A 77 57.32 4.02 29.34
CA ALA A 77 57.12 5.42 29.74
C ALA A 77 56.43 5.53 31.12
N PRO A 78 56.89 6.43 32.02
CA PRO A 78 56.30 6.59 33.34
C PRO A 78 54.84 7.04 33.25
N PRO A 79 53.96 6.58 34.15
CA PRO A 79 52.55 6.96 34.11
C PRO A 79 52.41 8.49 34.24
N PRO A 80 51.53 9.13 33.45
CA PRO A 80 51.34 10.57 33.50
C PRO A 80 51.00 11.04 34.93
N ARG A 81 51.58 12.18 35.35
CA ARG A 81 51.35 12.79 36.67
C ARG A 81 49.84 12.91 36.93
N GLN A 82 49.34 12.23 37.97
CA GLN A 82 47.92 12.23 38.33
C GLN A 82 47.50 13.61 38.85
N PRO A 83 46.58 14.33 38.17
CA PRO A 83 45.93 15.51 38.75
C PRO A 83 44.94 15.06 39.86
N GLN A 84 44.58 15.97 40.76
CA GLN A 84 43.75 15.73 41.95
C GLN A 84 42.55 14.78 41.71
N ARG A 85 42.45 13.76 42.59
CA ARG A 85 41.77 12.47 42.37
C ARG A 85 40.25 12.49 42.18
N ALA A 86 39.55 13.59 42.50
CA ALA A 86 38.09 13.67 42.39
C ALA A 86 37.63 14.14 40.99
N ASP A 87 38.23 15.22 40.48
CA ASP A 87 37.82 15.83 39.20
C ASP A 87 38.27 15.00 38.00
N TRP A 88 39.48 14.41 38.05
CA TRP A 88 39.98 13.54 36.99
C TRP A 88 39.15 12.27 36.81
N ARG A 89 38.70 11.64 37.90
CA ARG A 89 37.82 10.45 37.83
C ARG A 89 36.47 10.79 37.20
N ARG A 90 35.86 11.92 37.59
CA ARG A 90 34.60 12.40 36.99
C ARG A 90 34.77 12.76 35.51
N ARG A 91 35.86 13.45 35.13
CA ARG A 91 36.16 13.77 33.72
C ARG A 91 36.44 12.51 32.89
N ALA A 92 37.24 11.58 33.40
CA ALA A 92 37.56 10.34 32.70
C ALA A 92 36.36 9.40 32.54
N LEU A 93 35.46 9.36 33.53
CA LEU A 93 34.18 8.64 33.42
C LEU A 93 33.26 9.31 32.39
N ARG A 94 33.08 10.64 32.46
CA ARG A 94 32.29 11.40 31.47
C ARG A 94 32.83 11.20 30.05
N ILE A 95 34.14 11.32 29.84
CA ILE A 95 34.75 11.17 28.50
C ILE A 95 34.74 9.70 28.03
N GLY A 96 34.75 8.73 28.95
CA GLY A 96 34.69 7.31 28.62
C GLY A 96 33.29 6.83 28.22
N SER A 97 32.24 7.27 28.92
CA SER A 97 30.86 6.84 28.67
C SER A 97 30.07 7.78 27.76
N ALA A 98 30.54 9.01 27.53
CA ALA A 98 29.86 9.98 26.69
C ALA A 98 29.61 9.52 25.25
N PRO A 99 30.54 8.84 24.53
CA PRO A 99 30.32 8.52 23.12
C PRO A 99 29.09 7.64 22.90
N LEU A 100 28.90 6.61 23.73
CA LEU A 100 27.72 5.75 23.68
C LEU A 100 26.46 6.54 24.04
N ALA A 101 26.48 7.28 25.15
CA ALA A 101 25.31 8.05 25.60
C ALA A 101 24.88 9.12 24.57
N VAL A 102 25.85 9.77 23.91
CA VAL A 102 25.60 10.76 22.86
C VAL A 102 25.02 10.08 21.62
N ILE A 103 25.59 8.96 21.15
CA ILE A 103 25.05 8.24 19.99
C ILE A 103 23.63 7.74 20.27
N CYS A 104 23.39 7.10 21.42
CA CYS A 104 22.04 6.66 21.80
C CYS A 104 21.07 7.84 21.90
N GLY A 105 21.49 8.96 22.49
CA GLY A 105 20.66 10.17 22.56
C GLY A 105 20.33 10.75 21.19
N LEU A 106 21.29 10.77 20.27
CA LEU A 106 21.07 11.21 18.89
C LEU A 106 20.14 10.27 18.12
N MET A 107 20.24 8.95 18.34
CA MET A 107 19.33 7.97 17.73
C MET A 107 17.89 8.18 18.22
N VAL A 108 17.68 8.33 19.53
CA VAL A 108 16.35 8.60 20.09
C VAL A 108 15.79 9.92 19.56
N LEU A 109 16.61 10.97 19.48
CA LEU A 109 16.18 12.24 18.90
C LEU A 109 15.82 12.11 17.42
N PHE A 110 16.59 11.31 16.66
CA PHE A 110 16.30 11.01 15.26
C PHE A 110 14.96 10.28 15.13
N GLU A 111 14.73 9.20 15.89
CA GLU A 111 13.48 8.43 15.89
C GLU A 111 12.25 9.30 16.25
N VAL A 112 12.38 10.14 17.27
CA VAL A 112 11.29 11.05 17.66
C VAL A 112 11.07 12.13 16.60
N ALA A 113 12.13 12.71 16.04
CA ALA A 113 12.03 13.75 15.03
C ALA A 113 11.41 13.23 13.72
N THR A 114 11.75 12.00 13.29
CA THR A 114 11.16 11.40 12.09
C THR A 114 9.67 11.16 12.28
N MET A 115 9.21 10.70 13.46
CA MET A 115 7.78 10.52 13.74
C MET A 115 7.04 11.85 13.85
N ILE A 116 7.61 12.87 14.51
CA ILE A 116 7.01 14.20 14.58
C ILE A 116 6.86 14.79 13.18
N LYS A 117 7.90 14.65 12.34
CA LYS A 117 7.83 15.07 10.93
C LYS A 117 6.73 14.30 10.20
N ALA A 118 6.67 12.98 10.32
CA ALA A 118 5.64 12.16 9.68
C ALA A 118 4.22 12.61 10.04
N ILE A 119 3.95 12.87 11.33
CA ILE A 119 2.66 13.39 11.81
C ILE A 119 2.36 14.76 11.21
N HIS A 120 3.36 15.62 11.05
CA HIS A 120 3.19 16.95 10.48
C HIS A 120 2.91 16.93 8.96
N GLU A 121 3.66 16.12 8.21
CA GLU A 121 3.45 15.94 6.76
C GLU A 121 2.06 15.35 6.48
N GLN A 122 1.58 14.45 7.35
CA GLN A 122 0.28 13.79 7.24
C GLN A 122 -0.88 14.55 7.89
N ARG A 123 -0.72 15.85 8.21
CA ARG A 123 -1.72 16.64 8.95
C ARG A 123 -3.09 16.74 8.24
N ASP A 124 -3.08 16.69 6.90
CA ASP A 124 -4.26 16.81 6.05
C ASP A 124 -4.83 15.42 5.66
N SER A 125 -4.12 14.35 6.04
CA SER A 125 -4.44 12.94 5.79
C SER A 125 -4.49 12.13 7.11
N TYR A 126 -3.87 10.95 7.15
CA TYR A 126 -3.85 10.04 8.29
C TYR A 126 -2.43 9.86 8.84
N SER A 127 -2.31 9.99 10.15
CA SER A 127 -1.18 9.43 10.89
C SER A 127 -1.66 8.73 12.15
N LEU A 128 -1.00 7.64 12.51
CA LEU A 128 -1.32 6.90 13.73
C LEU A 128 -1.21 7.77 14.98
N GLY A 129 -0.24 8.70 15.02
CA GLY A 129 -0.07 9.65 16.11
C GLY A 129 -1.26 10.60 16.27
N ALA A 130 -1.72 11.21 15.18
CA ALA A 130 -2.89 12.09 15.20
C ALA A 130 -4.16 11.32 15.58
N ALA A 131 -4.36 10.13 15.01
CA ALA A 131 -5.54 9.30 15.29
C ALA A 131 -5.60 8.86 16.77
N ASN A 132 -4.47 8.54 17.39
CA ASN A 132 -4.41 8.22 18.82
C ASN A 132 -4.76 9.44 19.69
N ILE A 133 -4.28 10.63 19.34
CA ILE A 133 -4.63 11.88 20.05
C ILE A 133 -6.13 12.16 19.92
N GLU A 134 -6.70 12.03 18.72
CA GLU A 134 -8.14 12.18 18.47
C GLU A 134 -8.97 11.16 19.26
N HIS A 135 -8.52 9.90 19.34
CA HIS A 135 -9.21 8.86 20.10
C HIS A 135 -9.20 9.14 21.61
N VAL A 136 -8.12 9.70 22.16
CA VAL A 136 -8.05 10.07 23.59
C VAL A 136 -8.94 11.28 23.90
N LEU A 137 -9.05 12.23 22.95
CA LEU A 137 -9.80 13.48 23.14
C LEU A 137 -11.27 13.40 22.72
N GLY A 138 -11.68 12.36 22.01
CA GLY A 138 -13.02 12.23 21.44
C GLY A 138 -13.39 10.80 21.04
N SER A 139 -14.18 10.65 19.99
CA SER A 139 -14.53 9.36 19.41
C SER A 139 -13.96 9.25 18.01
N SER A 140 -12.97 8.37 17.83
CA SER A 140 -12.36 8.07 16.54
C SER A 140 -12.27 6.56 16.34
N CYS A 141 -12.57 6.11 15.13
CA CYS A 141 -12.37 4.74 14.68
C CYS A 141 -11.05 4.55 13.92
N ASN A 142 -10.09 5.44 14.18
CA ASN A 142 -8.72 5.37 13.68
C ASN A 142 -8.70 5.29 12.14
N LEU A 143 -7.94 4.39 11.53
CA LEU A 143 -7.81 4.30 10.06
C LEU A 143 -9.17 4.12 9.36
N SER A 144 -10.14 3.45 10.00
CA SER A 144 -11.49 3.29 9.43
C SER A 144 -12.22 4.61 9.15
N ASP A 145 -11.93 5.68 9.88
CA ASP A 145 -12.51 7.01 9.64
C ASP A 145 -11.74 7.82 8.60
N ALA A 146 -10.49 7.47 8.32
CA ALA A 146 -9.66 8.09 7.31
C ALA A 146 -9.84 7.48 5.92
N VAL A 147 -10.10 6.17 5.85
CA VAL A 147 -10.40 5.48 4.59
C VAL A 147 -11.78 5.91 4.07
N ARG A 148 -11.81 6.17 2.77
CA ARG A 148 -12.99 6.56 2.01
C ARG A 148 -13.32 5.46 1.01
N VAL A 149 -14.59 5.10 0.91
CA VAL A 149 -15.07 4.01 0.06
C VAL A 149 -15.94 4.58 -1.06
N GLU A 150 -15.69 4.13 -2.28
CA GLU A 150 -16.57 4.38 -3.43
C GLU A 150 -17.57 3.24 -3.55
N ARG A 151 -18.81 3.48 -3.12
CA ARG A 151 -19.87 2.45 -3.13
C ARG A 151 -20.26 2.02 -4.55
N ASN A 152 -20.27 2.95 -5.49
CA ASN A 152 -20.73 2.71 -6.86
C ASN A 152 -19.97 3.61 -7.83
N ARG A 153 -19.16 3.00 -8.73
CA ARG A 153 -18.40 3.72 -9.76
C ARG A 153 -19.30 4.57 -10.68
N LEU A 154 -20.49 4.07 -11.02
CA LEU A 154 -21.43 4.77 -11.89
C LEU A 154 -21.96 6.08 -11.28
N ALA A 155 -21.97 6.21 -9.94
CA ALA A 155 -22.37 7.45 -9.28
C ALA A 155 -21.32 8.57 -9.44
N GLY A 156 -20.10 8.21 -9.85
CA GLY A 156 -19.01 9.14 -10.17
C GLY A 156 -18.91 9.50 -11.66
N ALA A 157 -19.77 8.94 -12.52
CA ALA A 157 -19.78 9.25 -13.95
C ALA A 157 -19.97 10.75 -14.21
N LEU A 158 -19.22 11.29 -15.15
CA LEU A 158 -19.25 12.71 -15.48
C LEU A 158 -20.12 12.95 -16.71
N PRO A 159 -21.03 13.95 -16.70
CA PRO A 159 -21.85 14.25 -17.85
C PRO A 159 -21.03 14.97 -18.94
N PRO A 160 -21.27 14.68 -20.23
CA PRO A 160 -20.59 15.38 -21.32
C PRO A 160 -21.11 16.81 -21.48
N VAL A 161 -20.20 17.73 -21.80
CA VAL A 161 -20.48 19.14 -22.05
C VAL A 161 -20.41 19.44 -23.55
N PRO A 162 -21.43 20.07 -24.16
CA PRO A 162 -21.37 20.47 -25.56
C PRO A 162 -20.36 21.61 -25.77
N VAL A 163 -19.56 21.50 -26.82
CA VAL A 163 -18.53 22.48 -27.20
C VAL A 163 -18.58 22.75 -28.71
N ILE A 164 -18.16 23.95 -29.13
CA ILE A 164 -18.22 24.37 -30.55
C ILE A 164 -16.85 24.41 -31.25
N GLY A 165 -15.74 24.34 -30.50
CA GLY A 165 -14.40 24.32 -31.06
C GLY A 165 -14.14 23.02 -31.82
N PHE A 166 -13.65 23.10 -33.07
CA PHE A 166 -13.30 21.90 -33.85
C PHE A 166 -12.20 21.07 -33.16
N ASP A 167 -11.20 21.76 -32.61
CA ASP A 167 -10.13 21.19 -31.79
C ASP A 167 -10.62 20.74 -30.41
N ASP A 168 -11.93 20.79 -30.13
CA ASP A 168 -12.58 20.34 -28.90
C ASP A 168 -13.59 19.19 -29.09
N LEU A 169 -13.90 18.86 -30.35
CA LEU A 169 -14.77 17.74 -30.66
C LEU A 169 -14.10 16.39 -30.38
N PRO A 170 -14.83 15.38 -29.87
CA PRO A 170 -14.30 14.04 -29.68
C PRO A 170 -13.77 13.48 -31.00
N HIS A 171 -12.63 12.80 -30.95
CA HIS A 171 -11.99 12.17 -32.10
C HIS A 171 -11.45 10.80 -31.69
N HIS A 172 -11.61 9.80 -32.54
CA HIS A 172 -11.02 8.48 -32.32
C HIS A 172 -10.59 7.88 -33.65
N ASP A 173 -9.35 7.41 -33.69
CA ASP A 173 -8.76 6.62 -34.77
C ASP A 173 -8.00 5.46 -34.12
N GLY A 174 -8.18 4.24 -34.62
CA GLY A 174 -7.63 3.00 -34.03
C GLY A 174 -8.24 2.55 -32.70
N PHE A 175 -8.76 3.47 -31.88
CA PHE A 175 -9.46 3.15 -30.63
C PHE A 175 -10.93 2.77 -30.89
N THR A 176 -11.37 1.70 -30.23
CA THR A 176 -12.76 1.22 -30.30
C THR A 176 -13.37 1.11 -28.90
N ARG A 177 -14.69 1.31 -28.82
CA ARG A 177 -15.40 1.20 -27.55
C ARG A 177 -15.59 -0.24 -27.12
N ASP A 178 -15.36 -0.52 -25.84
CA ASP A 178 -15.64 -1.77 -25.13
C ASP A 178 -15.08 -3.04 -25.82
N ARG A 179 -14.04 -2.90 -26.64
CA ARG A 179 -13.35 -4.03 -27.28
C ARG A 179 -12.10 -4.41 -26.48
N LEU A 180 -12.20 -5.50 -25.74
CA LEU A 180 -11.12 -6.01 -24.90
C LEU A 180 -10.70 -7.42 -25.36
N PRO A 181 -9.51 -7.89 -24.96
CA PRO A 181 -9.16 -9.29 -25.06
C PRO A 181 -10.24 -10.19 -24.46
N ALA A 182 -10.37 -11.41 -24.98
CA ALA A 182 -11.23 -12.39 -24.33
C ALA A 182 -10.70 -12.63 -22.91
N PRO A 183 -11.57 -12.73 -21.89
CA PRO A 183 -11.13 -13.07 -20.55
C PRO A 183 -10.44 -14.42 -20.60
N GLU A 184 -9.21 -14.48 -20.08
CA GLU A 184 -8.49 -15.75 -19.95
C GLU A 184 -9.25 -16.65 -18.96
N PRO A 185 -9.32 -17.97 -19.21
CA PRO A 185 -9.81 -18.89 -18.21
C PRO A 185 -8.92 -18.75 -16.97
N SER A 186 -9.52 -18.60 -15.80
CA SER A 186 -8.81 -18.70 -14.53
C SER A 186 -8.24 -20.12 -14.41
N GLU A 187 -7.02 -20.35 -14.89
CA GLU A 187 -6.29 -21.57 -14.54
C GLU A 187 -5.98 -21.45 -13.04
N GLY A 188 -6.54 -22.35 -12.24
CA GLY A 188 -6.27 -22.39 -10.80
C GLY A 188 -4.76 -22.50 -10.61
N GLY A 189 -4.19 -21.49 -9.93
CA GLY A 189 -2.75 -21.31 -9.83
C GLY A 189 -2.02 -22.62 -9.54
N GLU A 190 -0.98 -22.90 -10.33
CA GLU A 190 -0.07 -23.98 -10.01
C GLU A 190 0.54 -23.70 -8.63
N GLU A 191 0.22 -24.59 -7.69
CA GLU A 191 0.79 -24.60 -6.35
C GLU A 191 2.30 -24.84 -6.44
N GLY A 192 3.07 -23.75 -6.58
CA GLY A 192 4.51 -23.73 -6.37
C GLY A 192 4.83 -24.15 -4.93
N ASP A 193 5.58 -25.23 -4.81
CA ASP A 193 5.99 -25.84 -3.55
C ASP A 193 7.22 -25.08 -3.02
N GLU A 194 7.04 -23.96 -2.30
CA GLU A 194 8.15 -23.30 -1.62
C GLU A 194 7.86 -23.06 -0.13
N GLN A 195 8.64 -23.78 0.67
CA GLN A 195 8.70 -23.70 2.13
C GLN A 195 9.48 -22.45 2.55
N SER A 196 8.80 -21.47 3.15
CA SER A 196 9.47 -20.60 4.12
C SER A 196 8.49 -20.11 5.20
N VAL A 197 8.32 -20.92 6.25
CA VAL A 197 7.97 -20.40 7.58
C VAL A 197 9.27 -19.92 8.21
N GLY A 198 9.76 -18.79 7.74
CA GLY A 198 10.96 -18.13 8.22
C GLY A 198 10.76 -16.63 8.06
N GLY A 199 10.56 -15.93 9.18
CA GLY A 199 10.42 -14.47 9.16
C GLY A 199 11.59 -13.82 8.43
N ASP A 200 11.26 -12.71 7.76
CA ASP A 200 12.15 -11.71 7.13
C ASP A 200 12.37 -11.77 5.61
N ARG A 201 11.64 -12.59 4.85
CA ARG A 201 11.47 -12.38 3.39
C ARG A 201 10.04 -12.68 2.96
N ILE A 202 9.39 -11.68 2.37
CA ILE A 202 8.10 -11.80 1.71
C ILE A 202 8.46 -12.02 0.24
N ASP A 203 8.34 -13.26 -0.23
CA ASP A 203 8.49 -13.55 -1.65
C ASP A 203 7.22 -13.05 -2.37
N GLU A 204 7.39 -12.18 -3.37
CA GLU A 204 6.33 -11.67 -4.24
C GLU A 204 5.84 -12.82 -5.13
N GLN A 205 4.77 -13.50 -4.71
CA GLN A 205 3.99 -14.34 -5.61
C GLN A 205 2.82 -13.50 -6.12
N GLU A 206 2.90 -13.10 -7.39
CA GLU A 206 1.82 -12.41 -8.12
C GLU A 206 0.54 -13.24 -7.99
N THR A 207 -0.51 -12.64 -7.43
CA THR A 207 -1.83 -13.27 -7.41
C THR A 207 -2.49 -13.04 -8.77
N GLU A 208 -2.06 -13.82 -9.76
CA GLU A 208 -2.71 -13.91 -11.07
C GLU A 208 -4.14 -14.44 -10.88
N GLY A 209 -5.12 -13.53 -10.82
CA GLY A 209 -6.53 -13.92 -10.81
C GLY A 209 -7.52 -12.78 -10.57
N GLU A 210 -7.15 -11.74 -9.81
CA GLU A 210 -8.12 -10.70 -9.39
C GLU A 210 -8.30 -9.58 -10.44
N ASN A 211 -7.34 -9.35 -11.34
CA ASN A 211 -7.33 -8.21 -12.28
C ASN A 211 -7.35 -8.62 -13.76
N SER A 212 -8.32 -9.46 -14.14
CA SER A 212 -8.48 -9.89 -15.54
C SER A 212 -8.73 -8.72 -16.48
N VAL A 213 -7.91 -8.62 -17.53
CA VAL A 213 -8.02 -7.59 -18.57
C VAL A 213 -9.36 -7.63 -19.31
N GLY A 214 -9.84 -8.84 -19.64
CA GLY A 214 -11.04 -9.04 -20.47
C GLY A 214 -12.34 -8.69 -19.78
N THR A 215 -12.32 -8.50 -18.46
CA THR A 215 -13.50 -8.21 -17.64
C THR A 215 -13.26 -6.95 -16.82
N PRO A 216 -13.70 -5.77 -17.31
CA PRO A 216 -13.60 -4.53 -16.56
C PRO A 216 -14.27 -4.61 -15.19
N PRO A 217 -13.72 -3.92 -14.18
CA PRO A 217 -14.40 -3.75 -12.89
C PRO A 217 -15.85 -3.29 -13.05
N LYS A 218 -16.73 -3.86 -12.23
CA LYS A 218 -18.17 -3.55 -12.24
C LYS A 218 -18.42 -2.04 -12.21
N GLY A 219 -19.23 -1.57 -13.18
CA GLY A 219 -19.56 -0.16 -13.37
C GLY A 219 -18.67 0.57 -14.38
N LEU A 220 -17.68 -0.09 -14.98
CA LEU A 220 -16.94 0.43 -16.13
C LEU A 220 -17.50 -0.17 -17.43
N GLY A 221 -17.43 0.60 -18.51
CA GLY A 221 -17.96 0.25 -19.83
C GLY A 221 -19.38 0.74 -20.09
N GLY A 222 -19.87 0.48 -21.30
CA GLY A 222 -21.21 0.87 -21.72
C GLY A 222 -21.35 2.38 -21.93
N ASN A 223 -22.56 2.92 -21.72
CA ASN A 223 -22.86 4.31 -22.09
C ASN A 223 -22.57 5.34 -20.98
N GLN A 224 -22.43 4.91 -19.72
CA GLN A 224 -22.27 5.83 -18.59
C GLN A 224 -20.80 6.14 -18.30
N ILE A 225 -19.92 5.15 -18.38
CA ILE A 225 -18.47 5.31 -18.28
C ILE A 225 -17.84 4.47 -19.40
N PRO A 226 -17.86 4.94 -20.66
CA PRO A 226 -17.34 4.19 -21.80
C PRO A 226 -15.88 3.77 -21.61
N VAL A 227 -15.53 2.58 -22.09
CA VAL A 227 -14.14 2.13 -22.17
C VAL A 227 -13.64 2.28 -23.60
N TRP A 228 -12.49 2.92 -23.76
CA TRP A 228 -11.77 3.05 -25.03
C TRP A 228 -10.58 2.09 -25.02
N SER A 229 -10.38 1.38 -26.13
CA SER A 229 -9.33 0.37 -26.26
C SER A 229 -8.68 0.40 -27.64
N SER A 230 -7.35 0.37 -27.67
CA SER A 230 -6.55 0.18 -28.88
C SER A 230 -6.35 -1.30 -29.23
N TYR A 231 -6.82 -2.23 -28.39
CA TYR A 231 -6.65 -3.66 -28.59
C TYR A 231 -7.19 -4.12 -29.96
N SER A 232 -6.32 -4.81 -30.70
CA SER A 232 -6.62 -5.38 -32.00
C SER A 232 -6.17 -6.85 -32.03
N PRO A 233 -7.07 -7.80 -32.36
CA PRO A 233 -6.71 -9.21 -32.50
C PRO A 233 -5.64 -9.47 -33.58
N GLN A 234 -5.40 -8.51 -34.48
CA GLN A 234 -4.38 -8.59 -35.53
C GLN A 234 -3.01 -8.04 -35.09
N GLY A 235 -2.87 -7.57 -33.84
CA GLY A 235 -1.58 -7.15 -33.25
C GLY A 235 -1.04 -5.79 -33.70
N ALA A 236 -1.80 -5.01 -34.46
CA ALA A 236 -1.41 -3.69 -34.96
C ALA A 236 -2.36 -2.59 -34.45
N GLY A 237 -2.61 -2.56 -33.14
CA GLY A 237 -3.42 -1.52 -32.51
C GLY A 237 -2.59 -0.25 -32.36
N PHE A 238 -2.60 0.64 -33.35
CA PHE A 238 -2.09 2.00 -33.20
C PHE A 238 -3.23 2.98 -33.42
N GLY A 239 -3.17 4.14 -32.77
CA GLY A 239 -4.26 5.09 -32.86
C GLY A 239 -4.14 6.25 -31.91
N GLN A 240 -5.14 7.12 -31.97
CA GLN A 240 -5.29 8.24 -31.05
C GLN A 240 -6.76 8.39 -30.70
N VAL A 241 -7.03 8.75 -29.45
CA VAL A 241 -8.37 9.05 -28.99
C VAL A 241 -8.34 10.32 -28.16
N ARG A 242 -9.34 11.16 -28.40
CA ARG A 242 -9.66 12.37 -27.66
C ARG A 242 -11.13 12.27 -27.28
N THR A 243 -11.40 12.15 -25.99
CA THR A 243 -12.77 12.01 -25.48
C THR A 243 -13.54 13.31 -25.60
N ALA A 244 -14.85 13.26 -25.31
CA ALA A 244 -15.61 14.47 -25.04
C ALA A 244 -15.07 15.19 -23.80
N TRP A 245 -15.35 16.49 -23.73
CA TRP A 245 -15.24 17.25 -22.49
C TRP A 245 -16.36 16.84 -21.54
N LEU A 246 -16.00 16.58 -20.30
CA LEU A 246 -16.89 16.10 -19.23
C LEU A 246 -16.88 17.10 -18.08
N GLU A 247 -18.04 17.37 -17.50
CA GLU A 247 -18.20 18.33 -16.40
C GLU A 247 -17.45 17.85 -15.15
N LEU A 248 -16.62 18.73 -14.59
CA LEU A 248 -15.85 18.48 -13.39
C LEU A 248 -16.63 18.99 -12.17
N PRO A 249 -17.06 18.11 -11.24
CA PRO A 249 -17.85 18.52 -10.09
C PRO A 249 -16.97 19.20 -9.03
N ALA A 250 -17.56 20.12 -8.27
CA ALA A 250 -16.89 20.87 -7.19
C ALA A 250 -16.15 19.99 -6.16
N ARG A 251 -16.60 18.74 -5.95
CA ARG A 251 -15.90 17.80 -5.04
C ARG A 251 -14.47 17.45 -5.51
N ALA A 252 -14.17 17.53 -6.80
CA ALA A 252 -12.82 17.35 -7.32
C ALA A 252 -11.96 18.59 -7.07
N THR A 253 -12.46 19.77 -7.43
CA THR A 253 -11.74 21.04 -7.31
C THR A 253 -11.53 21.48 -5.86
N GLU A 254 -12.42 21.07 -4.95
CA GLU A 254 -12.28 21.27 -3.49
C GLU A 254 -11.39 20.21 -2.79
N GLY A 255 -10.80 19.27 -3.53
CA GLY A 255 -9.94 18.22 -2.96
C GLY A 255 -10.68 17.20 -2.07
N ARG A 256 -11.98 16.99 -2.31
CA ARG A 256 -12.80 16.00 -1.57
C ARG A 256 -12.81 14.63 -2.23
N ALA A 257 -12.54 14.54 -3.53
CA ALA A 257 -12.36 13.29 -4.29
C ALA A 257 -11.37 13.51 -5.45
N PRO A 258 -10.58 12.49 -5.85
CA PRO A 258 -9.71 12.60 -7.01
C PRO A 258 -10.49 12.45 -8.33
N VAL A 259 -9.87 12.86 -9.44
CA VAL A 259 -10.28 12.41 -10.77
C VAL A 259 -9.66 11.04 -11.03
N VAL A 260 -10.47 10.03 -11.28
CA VAL A 260 -10.02 8.64 -11.40
C VAL A 260 -10.13 8.16 -12.84
N VAL A 261 -9.05 7.58 -13.34
CA VAL A 261 -8.97 6.94 -14.66
C VAL A 261 -8.59 5.47 -14.45
N ALA A 262 -9.51 4.56 -14.78
CA ALA A 262 -9.23 3.14 -14.78
C ALA A 262 -8.52 2.76 -16.07
N VAL A 263 -7.43 2.01 -15.98
CA VAL A 263 -6.58 1.62 -17.12
C VAL A 263 -6.29 0.12 -17.07
N ALA A 264 -6.30 -0.53 -18.22
CA ALA A 264 -5.76 -1.87 -18.45
C ALA A 264 -4.73 -1.82 -19.59
N GLY A 265 -3.86 -2.82 -19.65
CA GLY A 265 -2.69 -2.82 -20.54
C GLY A 265 -1.54 -2.00 -19.94
N ARG A 266 -0.59 -1.58 -20.77
CA ARG A 266 0.66 -0.95 -20.32
C ARG A 266 0.70 0.52 -20.70
N LEU A 267 0.96 1.38 -19.70
CA LEU A 267 1.30 2.78 -19.94
C LEU A 267 2.80 2.91 -20.16
N GLY A 268 3.19 3.77 -21.08
CA GLY A 268 4.58 4.03 -21.39
C GLY A 268 4.74 5.16 -22.40
N PRO A 269 5.98 5.45 -22.84
CA PRO A 269 6.24 6.50 -23.81
C PRO A 269 5.51 6.30 -25.16
N ALA A 270 5.24 5.04 -25.53
CA ALA A 270 4.50 4.69 -26.74
C ALA A 270 2.96 4.68 -26.54
N THR A 271 2.51 4.59 -25.29
CA THR A 271 1.10 4.45 -24.89
C THR A 271 0.67 5.49 -23.84
N PRO A 272 0.87 6.80 -24.09
CA PRO A 272 0.55 7.82 -23.10
C PRO A 272 -0.96 8.09 -23.03
N ILE A 273 -1.45 8.38 -21.83
CA ILE A 273 -2.76 9.00 -21.59
C ILE A 273 -2.52 10.30 -20.82
N THR A 274 -3.15 11.38 -21.26
CA THR A 274 -3.09 12.71 -20.64
C THR A 274 -4.50 13.18 -20.32
N ALA A 275 -4.73 13.60 -19.08
CA ALA A 275 -5.91 14.33 -18.69
C ALA A 275 -5.70 15.83 -18.94
N GLN A 276 -6.56 16.42 -19.78
CA GLN A 276 -6.59 17.85 -20.03
C GLN A 276 -7.75 18.47 -19.24
N PHE A 277 -7.48 19.60 -18.61
CA PHE A 277 -8.41 20.34 -17.76
C PHE A 277 -8.66 21.71 -18.38
N GLY A 278 -9.93 22.09 -18.54
CA GLY A 278 -10.34 23.30 -19.23
C GLY A 278 -11.24 24.19 -18.39
N ASP A 279 -11.09 25.50 -18.58
CA ASP A 279 -12.05 26.53 -18.18
C ASP A 279 -13.10 26.70 -19.29
N LEU A 280 -14.37 26.88 -18.92
CA LEU A 280 -15.47 26.96 -19.87
C LEU A 280 -16.06 28.37 -19.91
N ASP A 281 -15.72 29.13 -20.96
CA ASP A 281 -16.35 30.42 -21.27
C ASP A 281 -17.46 30.23 -22.31
N GLY A 282 -18.68 29.96 -21.82
CA GLY A 282 -19.83 29.64 -22.65
C GLY A 282 -19.72 28.26 -23.30
N GLU A 283 -19.39 28.20 -24.59
CA GLU A 283 -19.13 26.94 -25.33
C GLU A 283 -17.68 26.83 -25.82
N ARG A 284 -16.84 27.79 -25.41
CA ARG A 284 -15.41 27.83 -25.75
C ARG A 284 -14.61 27.27 -24.59
N VAL A 285 -13.64 26.43 -24.91
CA VAL A 285 -12.75 25.83 -23.92
C VAL A 285 -11.38 26.48 -23.99
N GLU A 286 -10.83 26.84 -22.84
CA GLU A 286 -9.42 27.17 -22.67
C GLU A 286 -8.77 26.09 -21.79
N VAL A 287 -7.76 25.40 -22.32
CA VAL A 287 -7.02 24.38 -21.54
C VAL A 287 -6.08 25.10 -20.57
N ILE A 288 -6.31 24.93 -19.27
CA ILE A 288 -5.57 25.60 -18.20
C ILE A 288 -4.63 24.64 -17.45
N GLY A 289 -4.77 23.33 -17.65
CA GLY A 289 -3.94 22.32 -17.01
C GLY A 289 -3.89 21.00 -17.77
N GLU A 290 -2.76 20.31 -17.68
CA GLU A 290 -2.58 18.96 -18.21
C GLU A 290 -1.87 18.10 -17.17
N MET A 291 -2.28 16.84 -17.06
CA MET A 291 -1.65 15.86 -16.18
C MET A 291 -1.51 14.53 -16.91
N PRO A 292 -0.31 13.94 -16.96
CA PRO A 292 -0.19 12.57 -17.44
C PRO A 292 -0.93 11.64 -16.48
N VAL A 293 -1.66 10.67 -17.02
CA VAL A 293 -2.18 9.55 -16.24
C VAL A 293 -1.01 8.59 -16.05
N GLY A 294 -0.58 8.43 -14.80
CA GLY A 294 0.60 7.66 -14.43
C GLY A 294 0.95 7.89 -12.96
N GLY A 295 2.05 7.28 -12.50
CA GLY A 295 2.43 7.28 -11.08
C GLY A 295 1.95 6.01 -10.36
N PRO A 296 1.83 6.05 -9.02
CA PRO A 296 1.28 4.94 -8.23
C PRO A 296 -0.13 4.58 -8.70
N ALA A 297 -0.38 3.29 -8.89
CA ALA A 297 -1.69 2.75 -9.25
C ALA A 297 -2.18 1.81 -8.14
N THR A 298 -3.45 1.41 -8.21
CA THR A 298 -4.04 0.50 -7.22
C THR A 298 -3.59 -0.95 -7.36
N ASP A 299 -3.01 -1.29 -8.50
CA ASP A 299 -2.62 -2.64 -8.86
C ASP A 299 -1.62 -2.62 -10.01
N ASP A 300 -1.08 -3.79 -10.35
CA ASP A 300 -0.04 -3.94 -11.36
C ASP A 300 -0.60 -4.10 -12.79
N PRO A 301 0.13 -3.61 -13.81
CA PRO A 301 -0.16 -3.92 -15.20
C PRO A 301 0.09 -5.41 -15.49
N PRO A 302 -0.64 -6.03 -16.44
CA PRO A 302 -1.54 -5.41 -17.41
C PRO A 302 -3.00 -5.32 -16.94
N GLY A 303 -3.32 -5.75 -15.73
CA GLY A 303 -4.68 -5.76 -15.19
C GLY A 303 -5.31 -4.37 -15.06
N TRP A 304 -6.61 -4.34 -14.79
CA TRP A 304 -7.34 -3.11 -14.51
C TRP A 304 -6.88 -2.49 -13.19
N ARG A 305 -6.48 -1.21 -13.25
CA ARG A 305 -6.02 -0.43 -12.09
C ARG A 305 -6.48 1.01 -12.19
N ASP A 306 -6.76 1.65 -11.06
CA ASP A 306 -7.18 3.04 -10.99
C ASP A 306 -5.95 3.95 -10.82
N TYR A 307 -5.82 4.96 -11.68
CA TYR A 307 -4.94 6.12 -11.47
C TYR A 307 -5.74 7.27 -10.87
N ARG A 308 -5.22 7.87 -9.81
CA ARG A 308 -5.95 8.84 -8.96
C ARG A 308 -5.30 10.20 -9.07
N LEU A 309 -5.88 11.06 -9.90
CA LEU A 309 -5.34 12.40 -10.15
C LEU A 309 -5.85 13.36 -9.07
N ASP A 310 -4.98 13.70 -8.12
CA ASP A 310 -5.21 14.82 -7.21
C ASP A 310 -4.87 16.15 -7.90
N ILE A 311 -5.91 16.92 -8.21
CA ILE A 311 -5.79 18.23 -8.86
C ILE A 311 -5.64 19.37 -7.86
N THR A 312 -5.73 19.11 -6.56
CA THR A 312 -5.71 20.12 -5.50
C THR A 312 -4.39 20.92 -5.52
N GLY A 313 -4.49 22.25 -5.46
CA GLY A 313 -3.32 23.13 -5.46
C GLY A 313 -2.57 23.21 -6.79
N ARG A 314 -3.14 22.67 -7.88
CA ARG A 314 -2.62 22.75 -9.25
C ARG A 314 -3.50 23.67 -10.09
N PRO A 315 -3.03 24.16 -11.26
CA PRO A 315 -3.86 24.94 -12.18
C PRO A 315 -5.17 24.23 -12.57
N ALA A 316 -5.16 22.89 -12.62
CA ALA A 316 -6.34 22.07 -12.88
C ALA A 316 -7.46 22.20 -11.82
N ALA A 317 -7.18 22.76 -10.63
CA ALA A 317 -8.19 22.98 -9.60
C ALA A 317 -9.20 24.08 -9.97
N ASP A 318 -8.86 24.97 -10.91
CA ASP A 318 -9.73 26.05 -11.38
C ASP A 318 -10.55 25.64 -12.62
N ALA A 319 -10.50 24.36 -13.03
CA ALA A 319 -11.15 23.87 -14.23
C ALA A 319 -12.62 23.47 -14.02
N ASP A 320 -13.44 23.71 -15.04
CA ASP A 320 -14.85 23.31 -15.08
C ASP A 320 -15.05 21.95 -15.77
N ILE A 321 -14.11 21.54 -16.62
CA ILE A 321 -14.25 20.37 -17.49
C ILE A 321 -12.93 19.60 -17.62
N VAL A 322 -13.05 18.30 -17.87
CA VAL A 322 -11.93 17.38 -18.10
C VAL A 322 -12.16 16.52 -19.34
N ARG A 323 -11.09 16.21 -20.08
CA ARG A 323 -11.10 15.18 -21.13
C ARG A 323 -9.82 14.36 -21.08
N LEU A 324 -9.85 13.17 -21.69
CA LEU A 324 -8.67 12.35 -21.89
C LEU A 324 -8.20 12.41 -23.35
N VAL A 325 -6.89 12.49 -23.51
CA VAL A 325 -6.19 12.33 -24.78
C VAL A 325 -5.23 11.16 -24.61
N ALA A 326 -5.39 10.12 -25.44
CA ALA A 326 -4.51 8.97 -25.44
C ALA A 326 -3.98 8.69 -26.84
N ALA A 327 -2.78 8.14 -26.90
CA ALA A 327 -2.18 7.63 -28.12
C ALA A 327 -1.64 6.23 -27.87
N ASP A 328 -1.71 5.40 -28.90
CA ASP A 328 -1.02 4.13 -28.96
C ASP A 328 -0.14 4.11 -30.21
N ALA A 329 1.17 4.06 -30.01
CA ALA A 329 2.19 3.95 -31.04
C ALA A 329 3.02 2.67 -30.86
N ASP A 330 2.61 1.77 -29.96
CA ASP A 330 3.25 0.47 -29.80
C ASP A 330 2.72 -0.49 -30.87
N VAL A 331 3.64 -1.23 -31.49
CA VAL A 331 3.33 -2.17 -32.58
C VAL A 331 3.47 -3.62 -32.13
N THR A 332 3.76 -3.84 -30.85
CA THR A 332 3.86 -5.18 -30.25
C THR A 332 2.47 -5.70 -29.89
N PRO A 333 2.24 -7.03 -29.96
CA PRO A 333 0.96 -7.63 -29.57
C PRO A 333 0.52 -7.32 -28.14
N GLU A 334 1.48 -7.11 -27.23
CA GLU A 334 1.31 -6.78 -25.81
C GLU A 334 1.24 -5.27 -25.52
N GLY A 335 1.51 -4.44 -26.53
CA GLY A 335 1.70 -2.99 -26.40
C GLY A 335 0.42 -2.16 -26.38
N TRP A 336 -0.75 -2.77 -26.30
CA TRP A 336 -2.03 -2.05 -26.34
C TRP A 336 -2.43 -1.50 -24.97
N LEU A 337 -3.40 -0.58 -24.97
CA LEU A 337 -4.00 -0.03 -23.76
C LEU A 337 -5.53 0.06 -23.86
N ALA A 338 -6.19 -0.04 -22.72
CA ALA A 338 -7.59 0.32 -22.57
C ALA A 338 -7.78 1.24 -21.36
N PHE A 339 -8.72 2.18 -21.44
CA PHE A 339 -9.04 3.06 -20.33
C PHE A 339 -10.52 3.42 -20.31
N ALA A 340 -11.05 3.60 -19.11
CA ALA A 340 -12.39 4.14 -18.90
C ALA A 340 -12.36 5.67 -18.97
N GLU A 341 -13.44 6.29 -19.46
CA GLU A 341 -13.64 7.74 -19.30
C GLU A 341 -13.53 8.15 -17.81
N PRO A 342 -13.03 9.36 -17.52
CA PRO A 342 -12.70 9.76 -16.16
C PRO A 342 -13.97 9.87 -15.32
N ARG A 343 -13.85 9.49 -14.05
CA ARG A 343 -14.92 9.62 -13.06
C ARG A 343 -14.43 10.38 -11.83
N VAL A 344 -15.35 11.03 -11.11
CA VAL A 344 -15.06 11.60 -9.80
C VAL A 344 -15.90 10.88 -8.75
N PRO A 345 -15.30 10.00 -7.94
CA PRO A 345 -16.02 9.14 -7.00
C PRO A 345 -16.92 9.89 -6.02
N GLN A 346 -18.00 9.24 -5.59
CA GLN A 346 -18.76 9.63 -4.42
C GLN A 346 -18.26 8.83 -3.21
N LEU A 347 -17.52 9.52 -2.35
CA LEU A 347 -16.77 8.92 -1.25
C LEU A 347 -17.54 8.98 0.07
N VAL A 348 -17.69 7.85 0.74
CA VAL A 348 -18.23 7.74 2.12
C VAL A 348 -17.17 7.20 3.07
N ARG A 349 -17.32 7.40 4.39
CA ARG A 349 -16.34 6.84 5.35
C ARG A 349 -16.45 5.32 5.39
N MET A 350 -15.32 4.62 5.54
CA MET A 350 -15.36 3.15 5.65
C MET A 350 -16.18 2.68 6.86
N THR A 351 -16.10 3.38 7.99
CA THR A 351 -16.94 3.12 9.17
C THR A 351 -18.44 3.20 8.89
N GLU A 352 -18.87 4.17 8.06
CA GLU A 352 -20.26 4.34 7.66
C GLU A 352 -20.67 3.30 6.60
N PHE A 353 -19.75 2.96 5.70
CA PHE A 353 -19.98 1.99 4.64
C PHE A 353 -20.17 0.58 5.18
N ILE A 354 -19.23 0.10 6.01
CA ILE A 354 -19.28 -1.27 6.57
C ILE A 354 -20.35 -1.35 7.66
N GLY A 355 -20.48 -0.34 8.51
CA GLY A 355 -21.29 -0.42 9.72
C GLY A 355 -20.58 -1.12 10.88
N ARG A 356 -21.08 -0.93 12.10
CA ARG A 356 -20.41 -1.40 13.33
C ARG A 356 -20.66 -2.87 13.65
N ASP A 357 -21.80 -3.41 13.25
CA ASP A 357 -22.24 -4.76 13.62
C ASP A 357 -21.95 -5.80 12.52
N THR A 358 -21.43 -5.36 11.38
CA THR A 358 -21.10 -6.20 10.24
C THR A 358 -19.86 -7.05 10.53
N PRO A 359 -19.89 -8.37 10.31
CA PRO A 359 -18.73 -9.24 10.54
C PRO A 359 -17.67 -9.00 9.45
N VAL A 360 -16.47 -8.64 9.89
CA VAL A 360 -15.31 -8.39 9.00
C VAL A 360 -14.23 -9.42 9.27
N PHE A 361 -13.66 -9.98 8.21
CA PHE A 361 -12.39 -10.68 8.27
C PHE A 361 -11.25 -9.68 8.17
N MET A 362 -10.61 -9.38 9.29
CA MET A 362 -9.40 -8.55 9.31
C MET A 362 -8.18 -9.45 9.25
N ASP A 363 -7.37 -9.30 8.20
CA ASP A 363 -6.06 -9.92 8.13
C ASP A 363 -5.18 -9.45 9.31
N TRP A 364 -4.22 -10.27 9.73
CA TRP A 364 -3.49 -10.05 10.97
C TRP A 364 -2.75 -8.70 11.07
N PRO A 365 -2.20 -8.08 10.00
CA PRO A 365 -1.48 -6.81 10.13
C PRO A 365 -2.39 -5.62 10.38
N VAL A 366 -3.67 -5.70 9.98
CA VAL A 366 -4.57 -4.54 9.96
C VAL A 366 -5.42 -4.39 11.24
N GLY A 367 -5.44 -5.41 12.11
CA GLY A 367 -6.37 -5.46 13.25
C GLY A 367 -6.26 -4.30 14.25
N PHE A 368 -5.08 -3.69 14.45
CA PHE A 368 -4.89 -2.66 15.48
C PHE A 368 -5.46 -1.28 15.08
N VAL A 369 -5.58 -1.01 13.79
CA VAL A 369 -5.94 0.32 13.25
C VAL A 369 -7.43 0.44 12.91
N HIS A 370 -8.21 -0.60 13.20
CA HIS A 370 -9.65 -0.66 12.94
C HIS A 370 -10.47 -1.04 14.21
N PRO A 371 -10.35 -0.28 15.33
CA PRO A 371 -10.90 -0.68 16.63
C PRO A 371 -12.44 -0.72 16.70
N CYS A 372 -13.13 -0.11 15.74
CA CYS A 372 -14.59 -0.07 15.69
C CYS A 372 -15.24 -1.14 14.83
N LEU A 373 -14.45 -1.88 14.03
CA LEU A 373 -14.98 -2.94 13.18
C LEU A 373 -15.11 -4.23 13.99
N ARG A 374 -16.17 -4.99 13.74
CA ARG A 374 -16.44 -6.24 14.45
C ARG A 374 -15.83 -7.40 13.68
N LEU A 375 -14.95 -8.16 14.34
CA LEU A 375 -14.49 -9.44 13.80
C LEU A 375 -15.66 -10.43 13.66
N PHE A 376 -15.62 -11.26 12.62
CA PHE A 376 -16.49 -12.42 12.53
C PHE A 376 -16.26 -13.36 13.73
N SER A 377 -17.33 -14.02 14.17
CA SER A 377 -17.27 -14.89 15.35
C SER A 377 -17.13 -16.38 14.99
N ILE A 378 -16.53 -17.14 15.90
CA ILE A 378 -16.51 -18.60 15.83
C ILE A 378 -17.18 -19.14 17.09
N ARG A 379 -18.26 -19.93 16.93
CA ARG A 379 -19.03 -20.50 18.04
C ARG A 379 -19.28 -21.97 17.80
N ASN A 380 -18.94 -22.81 18.79
CA ASN A 380 -19.09 -24.27 18.71
C ASN A 380 -18.39 -24.90 17.49
N GLY A 381 -17.27 -24.31 17.04
CA GLY A 381 -16.55 -24.75 15.84
C GLY A 381 -17.19 -24.33 14.50
N ILE A 382 -18.24 -23.50 14.53
CA ILE A 382 -18.91 -22.97 13.34
C ILE A 382 -18.56 -21.49 13.21
N VAL A 383 -18.16 -21.10 12.00
CA VAL A 383 -17.74 -19.74 11.65
C VAL A 383 -18.97 -18.92 11.20
N GLU A 384 -19.05 -17.68 11.66
CA GLU A 384 -19.95 -16.66 11.11
C GLU A 384 -19.38 -16.15 9.79
N MET A 385 -20.17 -16.16 8.71
CA MET A 385 -19.73 -15.67 7.41
C MET A 385 -19.41 -14.16 7.49
N PRO A 386 -18.18 -13.73 7.20
CA PRO A 386 -17.86 -12.31 7.06
C PRO A 386 -18.48 -11.73 5.79
N GLU A 387 -18.85 -10.46 5.82
CA GLU A 387 -19.36 -9.73 4.64
C GLU A 387 -18.26 -8.94 3.92
N TYR A 388 -17.19 -8.63 4.64
CA TYR A 388 -16.03 -7.91 4.11
C TYR A 388 -14.74 -8.52 4.62
N ARG A 389 -13.66 -8.34 3.86
CA ARG A 389 -12.30 -8.59 4.30
C ARG A 389 -11.42 -7.36 4.12
N LEU A 390 -10.55 -7.13 5.10
CA LEU A 390 -9.55 -6.09 5.07
C LEU A 390 -8.17 -6.72 4.92
N LEU A 391 -7.44 -6.28 3.90
CA LEU A 391 -6.08 -6.72 3.59
C LEU A 391 -5.10 -5.56 3.83
N PRO A 392 -3.84 -5.85 4.19
CA PRO A 392 -2.81 -4.83 4.36
C PRO A 392 -2.35 -4.28 3.01
N ASP A 393 -1.37 -3.37 3.06
CA ASP A 393 -0.65 -2.88 1.89
C ASP A 393 0.06 -4.02 1.14
N GLU A 394 0.43 -3.74 -0.10
CA GLU A 394 1.06 -4.70 -1.03
C GLU A 394 2.28 -5.38 -0.41
N GLN A 395 3.11 -4.62 0.31
CA GLN A 395 4.30 -5.12 1.00
C GLN A 395 3.99 -6.27 1.97
N LEU A 396 2.85 -6.25 2.65
CA LEU A 396 2.48 -7.25 3.66
C LEU A 396 1.46 -8.27 3.16
N LEU A 397 0.94 -8.08 1.95
CA LEU A 397 -0.18 -8.84 1.39
C LEU A 397 0.13 -10.34 1.30
N VAL A 398 1.24 -10.72 0.68
CA VAL A 398 1.60 -12.14 0.46
C VAL A 398 1.83 -12.85 1.78
N GLY A 399 2.59 -12.23 2.70
CA GLY A 399 2.82 -12.78 4.04
C GLY A 399 1.52 -12.98 4.82
N SER A 400 0.54 -12.08 4.64
CA SER A 400 -0.77 -12.19 5.27
C SER A 400 -1.64 -13.32 4.68
N LYS A 401 -1.70 -13.42 3.35
CA LYS A 401 -2.41 -14.49 2.64
C LYS A 401 -1.82 -15.86 3.00
N ASN A 402 -0.49 -15.99 3.03
CA ASN A 402 0.19 -17.24 3.38
C ASN A 402 -0.12 -17.71 4.80
N TRP A 403 -0.12 -16.79 5.77
CA TRP A 403 -0.45 -17.09 7.17
C TRP A 403 -1.90 -17.59 7.33
N SER A 404 -2.83 -17.02 6.55
CA SER A 404 -4.26 -17.33 6.62
C SER A 404 -4.72 -18.41 5.63
N SER A 405 -3.78 -19.00 4.90
CA SER A 405 -4.03 -19.95 3.81
C SER A 405 -4.71 -21.24 4.25
N ALA A 406 -5.33 -21.95 3.31
CA ALA A 406 -5.89 -23.29 3.51
C ALA A 406 -4.85 -24.27 4.09
N ARG A 407 -3.63 -24.23 3.56
CA ARG A 407 -2.51 -25.09 3.98
C ARG A 407 -2.05 -24.82 5.41
N ALA A 408 -2.14 -23.57 5.86
CA ALA A 408 -1.88 -23.19 7.25
C ALA A 408 -3.07 -23.49 8.19
N GLY A 409 -4.20 -23.97 7.66
CA GLY A 409 -5.43 -24.17 8.42
C GLY A 409 -6.17 -22.88 8.75
N GLY A 410 -5.88 -21.79 8.02
CA GLY A 410 -6.46 -20.47 8.22
C GLY A 410 -7.83 -20.30 7.52
N PRO A 411 -8.47 -19.13 7.70
CA PRO A 411 -9.81 -18.88 7.21
C PRO A 411 -10.00 -18.96 5.69
N LEU A 412 -8.93 -18.74 4.92
CA LEU A 412 -9.01 -18.75 3.45
C LEU A 412 -9.41 -20.12 2.91
N GLY A 413 -8.99 -21.20 3.58
CA GLY A 413 -9.29 -22.55 3.09
C GLY A 413 -10.76 -22.93 3.06
N TRP A 414 -11.62 -22.29 3.87
CA TRP A 414 -13.07 -22.45 3.72
C TRP A 414 -13.70 -21.31 2.93
N LEU A 415 -13.14 -20.09 3.02
CA LEU A 415 -13.71 -18.92 2.35
C LEU A 415 -13.67 -19.06 0.83
N GLU A 416 -12.54 -19.49 0.27
CA GLU A 416 -12.33 -19.74 -1.16
C GLU A 416 -13.26 -20.82 -1.74
N ILE A 417 -13.85 -21.67 -0.89
CA ILE A 417 -14.78 -22.73 -1.31
C ILE A 417 -16.22 -22.23 -1.39
N VAL A 418 -16.58 -21.23 -0.59
CA VAL A 418 -17.98 -20.85 -0.33
C VAL A 418 -18.34 -19.45 -0.78
N ALA A 419 -17.35 -18.62 -1.12
CA ALA A 419 -17.53 -17.24 -1.53
C ALA A 419 -16.47 -16.81 -2.55
N ASP A 420 -16.86 -15.86 -3.40
CA ASP A 420 -15.93 -15.06 -4.18
C ASP A 420 -15.57 -13.79 -3.39
N GLU A 421 -14.40 -13.22 -3.65
CA GLU A 421 -13.99 -11.91 -3.12
C GLU A 421 -13.97 -10.88 -4.25
N ARG A 422 -14.50 -9.69 -3.99
CA ARG A 422 -14.49 -8.58 -4.95
C ARG A 422 -13.95 -7.31 -4.33
N GLU A 423 -12.91 -6.75 -4.93
CA GLU A 423 -12.33 -5.48 -4.45
C GLU A 423 -13.33 -4.32 -4.54
N VAL A 424 -13.39 -3.54 -3.46
CA VAL A 424 -14.13 -2.30 -3.34
C VAL A 424 -13.15 -1.13 -3.44
N PRO A 425 -13.36 -0.15 -4.34
CA PRO A 425 -12.41 0.97 -4.47
C PRO A 425 -12.39 1.81 -3.19
N THR A 426 -11.19 2.00 -2.67
CA THR A 426 -10.96 2.74 -1.44
C THR A 426 -9.80 3.71 -1.56
N TYR A 427 -9.88 4.80 -0.80
CA TYR A 427 -8.99 5.94 -0.93
C TYR A 427 -8.61 6.43 0.46
N LEU A 428 -7.34 6.75 0.68
CA LEU A 428 -6.93 7.45 1.88
C LEU A 428 -7.24 8.94 1.72
N LYS A 429 -8.03 9.50 2.65
CA LYS A 429 -8.38 10.92 2.63
C LYS A 429 -7.10 11.78 2.55
N GLY A 430 -7.03 12.71 1.60
CA GLY A 430 -5.92 13.67 1.47
C GLY A 430 -4.60 13.08 0.99
N ALA A 431 -4.55 11.78 0.67
CA ALA A 431 -3.37 11.10 0.17
C ALA A 431 -3.77 9.94 -0.75
N TYR A 432 -4.38 10.27 -1.90
CA TYR A 432 -5.04 9.28 -2.76
C TYR A 432 -4.10 8.22 -3.35
N ASP A 433 -2.81 8.53 -3.47
CA ASP A 433 -1.76 7.62 -3.97
C ASP A 433 -1.14 6.74 -2.88
N THR A 434 -1.56 6.89 -1.62
CA THR A 434 -1.05 6.04 -0.53
C THR A 434 -1.75 4.69 -0.56
N ASP A 435 -0.95 3.63 -0.72
CA ASP A 435 -1.41 2.28 -0.46
C ASP A 435 -1.58 2.08 1.04
N TRP A 436 -2.83 1.94 1.48
CA TRP A 436 -3.19 1.63 2.85
C TRP A 436 -3.57 0.17 3.01
N GLY A 437 -3.69 -0.57 1.92
CA GLY A 437 -4.30 -1.89 1.82
C GLY A 437 -5.62 -1.89 1.05
N LYS A 438 -6.33 -3.01 1.14
CA LYS A 438 -7.52 -3.29 0.33
C LYS A 438 -8.74 -3.63 1.18
N LEU A 439 -9.91 -3.31 0.65
CA LEU A 439 -11.21 -3.75 1.16
C LEU A 439 -11.85 -4.63 0.09
N THR A 440 -12.16 -5.87 0.43
CA THR A 440 -12.93 -6.77 -0.44
C THR A 440 -14.32 -7.01 0.16
N GLU A 441 -15.32 -7.07 -0.70
CA GLU A 441 -16.66 -7.57 -0.39
C GLU A 441 -16.65 -9.08 -0.62
N ILE A 442 -17.22 -9.82 0.34
CA ILE A 442 -17.32 -11.27 0.27
C ILE A 442 -18.70 -11.61 -0.29
N GLU A 443 -18.71 -12.26 -1.45
CA GLU A 443 -19.93 -12.64 -2.17
C GLU A 443 -20.13 -14.16 -2.06
N PRO A 444 -21.02 -14.64 -1.17
CA PRO A 444 -21.28 -16.07 -1.05
C PRO A 444 -21.76 -16.67 -2.38
N LEU A 445 -21.18 -17.79 -2.79
CA LEU A 445 -21.58 -18.52 -4.01
C LEU A 445 -23.05 -18.95 -3.97
N VAL A 446 -23.58 -19.15 -2.77
CA VAL A 446 -25.00 -19.44 -2.50
C VAL A 446 -25.57 -18.40 -1.54
N SER A 447 -26.14 -17.33 -2.09
CA SER A 447 -26.59 -16.16 -1.33
C SER A 447 -27.78 -16.43 -0.37
N ASP A 448 -28.55 -17.50 -0.57
CA ASP A 448 -29.71 -17.86 0.25
C ASP A 448 -29.45 -19.02 1.23
N ALA A 449 -28.17 -19.37 1.43
CA ALA A 449 -27.76 -20.39 2.38
C ALA A 449 -28.26 -20.07 3.81
N ARG A 450 -28.90 -21.06 4.45
CA ARG A 450 -29.43 -20.90 5.82
C ARG A 450 -28.41 -21.36 6.87
N PRO A 451 -28.27 -20.66 8.00
CA PRO A 451 -27.44 -21.12 9.10
C PRO A 451 -27.89 -22.51 9.61
N PRO A 452 -26.95 -23.39 10.01
CA PRO A 452 -27.28 -24.70 10.53
C PRO A 452 -27.98 -24.63 11.89
N THR A 453 -28.95 -25.52 12.14
CA THR A 453 -29.52 -25.72 13.49
C THR A 453 -28.56 -26.54 14.34
N VAL A 454 -27.85 -25.87 15.26
CA VAL A 454 -26.84 -26.52 16.11
C VAL A 454 -27.48 -27.21 17.32
N ARG A 455 -27.22 -28.51 17.48
CA ARG A 455 -27.59 -29.27 18.69
C ARG A 455 -26.36 -29.44 19.57
N THR A 456 -26.37 -28.79 20.73
CA THR A 456 -25.27 -28.87 21.70
C THR A 456 -25.57 -29.88 22.80
N GLY A 457 -24.53 -30.55 23.30
CA GLY A 457 -24.59 -31.44 24.45
C GLY A 457 -23.25 -31.45 25.18
N SER A 458 -23.26 -31.91 26.43
CA SER A 458 -22.06 -32.01 27.26
C SER A 458 -21.77 -33.46 27.61
N GLN A 459 -20.49 -33.83 27.63
CA GLN A 459 -20.05 -35.17 28.05
C GLN A 459 -18.80 -35.08 28.90
N VAL A 460 -18.77 -35.84 30.00
CA VAL A 460 -17.58 -35.97 30.84
C VAL A 460 -16.63 -37.00 30.22
N ARG A 461 -15.37 -36.61 30.01
CA ARG A 461 -14.31 -37.46 29.46
C ARG A 461 -13.10 -37.47 30.40
N SER A 462 -12.28 -38.50 30.29
CA SER A 462 -10.97 -38.54 30.97
C SER A 462 -10.03 -37.49 30.36
N GLY A 463 -9.10 -36.93 31.15
CA GLY A 463 -8.08 -36.00 30.65
C GLY A 463 -7.10 -36.60 29.64
N TRP A 464 -7.08 -37.93 29.51
CA TRP A 464 -6.28 -38.67 28.52
C TRP A 464 -7.11 -39.16 27.31
N TRP A 465 -8.41 -38.84 27.28
CA TRP A 465 -9.27 -39.25 26.17
C TRP A 465 -8.94 -38.44 24.91
N THR A 466 -8.80 -39.12 23.78
CA THR A 466 -8.68 -38.52 22.46
C THR A 466 -9.65 -39.22 21.48
N PRO A 467 -10.38 -38.48 20.63
CA PRO A 467 -11.19 -39.08 19.57
C PRO A 467 -10.36 -39.49 18.34
N GLY A 468 -9.04 -39.28 18.37
CA GLY A 468 -8.13 -39.44 17.23
C GLY A 468 -7.48 -38.11 16.83
N PRO A 469 -6.44 -38.14 15.98
CA PRO A 469 -5.79 -36.93 15.48
C PRO A 469 -6.71 -36.16 14.51
N LEU A 470 -6.54 -34.83 14.45
CA LEU A 470 -7.13 -34.00 13.39
C LEU A 470 -6.41 -34.24 12.06
N SER A 471 -7.11 -34.10 10.93
CA SER A 471 -6.46 -34.10 9.61
C SER A 471 -5.60 -32.85 9.49
N SER A 472 -4.29 -33.01 9.26
CA SER A 472 -3.35 -31.92 9.02
C SER A 472 -3.07 -31.69 7.52
N ARG A 473 -3.68 -32.49 6.64
CA ARG A 473 -3.65 -32.24 5.20
C ARG A 473 -4.89 -31.44 4.87
N GLY A 474 -4.70 -30.21 4.42
CA GLY A 474 -5.76 -29.44 3.78
C GLY A 474 -6.39 -30.31 2.69
N PRO A 475 -7.72 -30.35 2.57
CA PRO A 475 -8.36 -31.11 1.51
C PRO A 475 -7.88 -30.56 0.17
N THR A 476 -7.30 -31.41 -0.69
CA THR A 476 -7.26 -31.12 -2.12
C THR A 476 -8.71 -31.12 -2.62
N SER A 477 -9.06 -30.29 -3.61
CA SER A 477 -10.43 -30.18 -4.16
C SER A 477 -11.07 -31.54 -4.52
N THR A 478 -10.24 -32.56 -4.76
CA THR A 478 -10.61 -33.97 -4.98
C THR A 478 -11.23 -34.69 -3.79
N ASP A 479 -10.99 -34.29 -2.54
CA ASP A 479 -11.43 -35.03 -1.35
C ASP A 479 -12.78 -34.56 -0.76
N ILE A 480 -13.34 -33.43 -1.23
CA ILE A 480 -14.58 -32.85 -0.66
C ILE A 480 -15.87 -33.28 -1.40
N SER A 481 -15.81 -33.92 -2.57
CA SER A 481 -17.04 -34.32 -3.29
C SER A 481 -17.31 -35.83 -3.31
N PRO A 482 -18.04 -36.38 -2.32
CA PRO A 482 -18.85 -37.57 -2.52
C PRO A 482 -20.27 -37.24 -3.03
N LEU A 483 -20.63 -35.96 -3.23
CA LEU A 483 -21.98 -35.55 -3.66
C LEU A 483 -22.15 -35.40 -5.19
N THR A 484 -21.14 -35.76 -5.99
CA THR A 484 -21.24 -35.86 -7.46
C THR A 484 -21.10 -37.30 -7.97
N ARG A 485 -21.73 -38.28 -7.30
CA ARG A 485 -22.06 -39.58 -7.92
C ARG A 485 -23.56 -39.84 -7.88
#